data_AF-A0AAV5D4E2-F1
#
_entry.id   AF-A0AAV5D4E2-F1
#
_cell.length_a   1.000
_cell.length_b   1.000
_cell.length_c   1.000
_cell.angle_alpha   90.00
_cell.angle_beta   90.00
_cell.angle_gamma   90.00
#
_symmetry.space_group_name_H-M   'P 1'
#
loop_
_entity.id
_entity.type
_entity.pdbx_description
1 polymer ?
#
loop_
_entity_poly.entity_id
_entity_poly.type
_entity_poly.pdbx_seq_one_letter_code
_entity_poly.pdbx_strand_id
1 'polypeptide(L)'
;MAGNDADVKLLGSPVSPFAIRARMALKLKGVSYEYLEQDLFNKSRLLRSSNPVHMKILPDWLGIMKAMTVEARLEMVQQSNAKMKLLEDALAIWPSNSKDLFGGHSVGYLDLALGSFLFWFKTLHNIIGVDIISVSNTPLMSTWAGRFMETTIAKEVEPEESRMEEHVRKAYYRNLSSL
;
A
#
# COMPACT_ATOMS: atom_id res chain seq x y z
N MET A 1 0.27 23.23 -30.32
CA MET A 1 0.86 22.57 -29.15
C MET A 1 -0.27 21.87 -28.42
N ALA A 2 -0.31 20.54 -28.44
CA ALA A 2 -1.45 19.77 -27.95
C ALA A 2 -1.38 19.63 -26.42
N GLY A 3 -2.32 20.26 -25.72
CA GLY A 3 -2.59 19.97 -24.31
C GLY A 3 -3.17 18.57 -24.22
N ASN A 4 -2.54 17.71 -23.42
CA ASN A 4 -3.06 16.39 -23.11
C ASN A 4 -4.13 16.59 -22.01
N ASP A 5 -5.31 17.06 -22.40
CA ASP A 5 -6.44 17.26 -21.48
C ASP A 5 -7.02 15.88 -21.11
N ALA A 6 -6.42 15.24 -20.11
CA ALA A 6 -7.06 14.09 -19.49
C ALA A 6 -8.27 14.57 -18.67
N ASP A 7 -9.48 14.11 -19.03
CA ASP A 7 -10.72 14.44 -18.31
C ASP A 7 -10.71 14.00 -16.83
N VAL A 8 -9.84 13.04 -16.49
CA VAL A 8 -9.71 12.49 -15.15
C VAL A 8 -8.47 13.06 -14.46
N LYS A 9 -8.67 13.74 -13.32
CA LYS A 9 -7.59 14.18 -12.44
C LYS A 9 -7.53 13.29 -11.21
N LEU A 10 -6.39 12.65 -10.98
CA LEU A 10 -6.14 11.83 -9.80
C LEU A 10 -5.26 12.59 -8.80
N LEU A 11 -5.87 13.01 -7.68
CA LEU A 11 -5.13 13.60 -6.57
C LEU A 11 -4.61 12.49 -5.66
N GLY A 12 -3.29 12.42 -5.48
CA GLY A 12 -2.71 11.39 -4.62
C GLY A 12 -1.24 11.63 -4.32
N SER A 13 -0.73 10.86 -3.36
CA SER A 13 0.71 10.77 -3.12
C SER A 13 1.21 9.44 -3.67
N PRO A 14 2.39 9.39 -4.32
CA PRO A 14 2.87 8.18 -4.96
C PRO A 14 3.22 7.09 -3.94
N VAL A 15 3.48 7.46 -2.69
CA VAL A 15 3.69 6.51 -1.58
C VAL A 15 2.39 6.09 -0.90
N SER A 16 1.24 6.69 -1.24
CA SER A 16 -0.04 6.30 -0.62
C SER A 16 -0.56 4.99 -1.24
N PRO A 17 -0.76 3.92 -0.46
CA PRO A 17 -1.27 2.65 -1.00
C PRO A 17 -2.65 2.82 -1.64
N PHE A 18 -3.45 3.78 -1.18
CA PHE A 18 -4.78 4.06 -1.73
C PHE A 18 -4.71 4.79 -3.07
N ALA A 19 -3.74 5.71 -3.23
CA ALA A 19 -3.48 6.34 -4.53
C ALA A 19 -2.86 5.33 -5.51
N ILE A 20 -1.93 4.48 -5.05
CA ILE A 20 -1.36 3.39 -5.84
C ILE A 20 -2.47 2.47 -6.36
N ARG A 21 -3.42 2.07 -5.49
CA ARG A 21 -4.59 1.28 -5.88
C ARG A 21 -5.41 1.94 -6.99
N ALA A 22 -5.69 3.23 -6.87
CA ALA A 22 -6.41 3.98 -7.89
C ALA A 22 -5.62 4.05 -9.22
N ARG A 23 -4.30 4.27 -9.17
CA ARG A 23 -3.42 4.26 -10.34
C ARG A 23 -3.44 2.90 -11.05
N MET A 24 -3.36 1.80 -10.29
CA MET A 24 -3.45 0.45 -10.85
C MET A 24 -4.83 0.20 -11.49
N ALA A 25 -5.92 0.59 -10.83
CA ALA A 25 -7.26 0.41 -11.36
C ALA A 25 -7.48 1.19 -12.67
N LEU A 26 -7.08 2.48 -12.72
CA LEU A 26 -7.18 3.31 -13.92
C LEU A 26 -6.39 2.70 -15.08
N LYS A 27 -5.19 2.19 -14.79
CA LYS A 27 -4.35 1.60 -15.82
C LYS A 27 -4.86 0.25 -16.33
N LEU A 28 -5.41 -0.62 -15.48
CA LEU A 28 -6.11 -1.83 -15.92
C LEU A 28 -7.33 -1.52 -16.81
N LYS A 29 -7.94 -0.34 -16.65
CA LYS A 29 -9.06 0.11 -17.48
C LYS A 29 -8.63 0.91 -18.71
N GLY A 30 -7.34 1.14 -18.91
CA GLY A 30 -6.83 1.95 -20.02
C GLY A 30 -7.28 3.42 -19.96
N VAL A 31 -7.66 3.91 -18.78
CA VAL A 31 -8.14 5.30 -18.60
C VAL A 31 -6.93 6.19 -18.34
N SER A 32 -6.69 7.14 -19.25
CA SER A 32 -5.69 8.19 -19.07
C SER A 32 -6.10 9.17 -17.96
N TYR A 33 -5.15 9.65 -17.18
CA TYR A 33 -5.41 10.61 -16.10
C TYR A 33 -4.25 11.58 -15.92
N GLU A 34 -4.56 12.80 -15.48
CA GLU A 34 -3.58 13.75 -14.95
C GLU A 34 -3.31 13.42 -13.48
N TYR A 35 -2.06 13.12 -13.12
CA TYR A 35 -1.70 12.87 -11.73
C TYR A 35 -1.30 14.16 -11.02
N LEU A 36 -2.10 14.58 -10.04
CA LEU A 36 -1.85 15.75 -9.23
C LEU A 36 -1.24 15.32 -7.90
N GLU A 37 0.09 15.34 -7.82
CA GLU A 37 0.80 14.90 -6.63
C GLU A 37 0.43 15.75 -5.40
N GLN A 38 0.18 15.07 -4.28
CA GLN A 38 -0.19 15.67 -3.00
C GLN A 38 0.84 15.32 -1.92
N ASP A 39 1.19 16.31 -1.11
CA ASP A 39 1.89 16.11 0.14
C ASP A 39 0.90 15.60 1.22
N LEU A 40 1.20 14.43 1.79
CA LEU A 40 0.39 13.80 2.83
C LEU A 40 0.51 14.50 4.19
N PHE A 41 1.61 15.20 4.44
CA PHE A 41 1.88 15.97 5.65
C PHE A 41 1.37 17.42 5.53
N ASN A 42 1.46 18.01 4.33
CA ASN A 42 0.97 19.36 4.04
C ASN A 42 -0.05 19.37 2.89
N LYS A 43 -1.29 18.98 3.21
CA LYS A 43 -2.37 18.82 2.23
C LYS A 43 -2.68 20.14 1.49
N SER A 44 -2.72 20.09 0.16
CA SER A 44 -3.04 21.24 -0.69
C SER A 44 -4.48 21.75 -0.47
N ARG A 45 -4.74 23.01 -0.88
CA ARG A 45 -6.10 23.59 -0.83
C ARG A 45 -7.10 22.77 -1.67
N LEU A 46 -6.67 22.29 -2.84
CA LEU A 46 -7.50 21.49 -3.73
C LEU A 46 -7.91 20.15 -3.09
N LEU A 47 -6.99 19.47 -2.41
CA LEU A 47 -7.33 18.24 -1.70
C LEU A 47 -8.34 18.48 -0.57
N ARG A 48 -8.20 19.61 0.16
CA ARG A 48 -9.13 19.97 1.24
C ARG A 48 -10.52 20.34 0.73
N SER A 49 -10.62 21.05 -0.40
CA SER A 49 -11.92 21.38 -1.00
C SER A 49 -12.62 20.14 -1.57
N SER A 50 -11.86 19.19 -2.13
CA SER A 50 -12.43 18.01 -2.81
C SER A 50 -12.77 16.86 -1.86
N ASN A 51 -12.13 16.75 -0.70
CA ASN A 51 -12.42 15.71 0.31
C ASN A 51 -12.58 16.32 1.72
N PRO A 52 -13.71 16.99 2.00
CA PRO A 52 -13.93 17.69 3.26
C PRO A 52 -14.20 16.77 4.46
N VAL A 53 -14.62 15.51 4.24
CA VAL A 53 -15.14 14.61 5.29
C VAL A 53 -14.09 13.61 5.83
N HIS A 54 -13.20 13.09 4.98
CA HIS A 54 -12.27 12.04 5.40
C HIS A 54 -10.81 12.53 5.40
N MET A 55 -10.36 12.98 6.57
CA MET A 55 -8.96 13.39 6.80
C MET A 55 -7.99 12.24 7.13
N LYS A 56 -8.40 10.97 7.05
CA LYS A 56 -7.57 9.81 7.43
C LYS A 56 -7.40 8.83 6.28
N ILE A 57 -6.15 8.41 6.07
CA ILE A 57 -5.80 7.28 5.21
C ILE A 57 -4.59 6.60 5.84
N LEU A 58 -4.75 5.93 6.98
CA LEU A 58 -3.66 5.16 7.57
C LEU A 58 -4.21 3.88 8.24
N PRO A 59 -3.83 2.68 7.76
CA PRO A 59 -4.17 1.41 8.39
C PRO A 59 -3.39 1.21 9.70
N ASP A 60 -3.72 0.15 10.44
CA ASP A 60 -3.02 -0.31 11.65
C ASP A 60 -1.49 -0.33 11.53
N TRP A 61 -0.94 -0.50 10.32
CA TRP A 61 0.49 -0.40 9.98
C TRP A 61 1.15 0.93 10.37
N LEU A 62 0.39 2.02 10.42
CA LEU A 62 0.89 3.29 10.95
C LEU A 62 1.29 3.15 12.42
N GLY A 63 0.56 2.34 13.18
CA GLY A 63 0.90 2.05 14.56
C GLY A 63 2.31 1.49 14.72
N ILE A 64 2.67 0.51 13.89
CA ILE A 64 4.03 -0.09 13.87
C ILE A 64 5.09 0.97 13.59
N MET A 65 4.85 1.86 12.62
CA MET A 65 5.77 2.95 12.30
C MET A 65 5.88 3.99 13.42
N LYS A 66 4.79 4.21 14.14
CA LYS A 66 4.69 5.23 15.19
C LYS A 66 5.17 4.75 16.56
N ALA A 67 5.35 3.44 16.74
CA ALA A 67 5.78 2.85 17.99
C ALA A 67 7.20 3.32 18.38
N MET A 68 7.28 3.90 19.57
CA MET A 68 8.51 4.49 20.12
C MET A 68 9.41 3.50 20.85
N THR A 69 8.86 2.35 21.26
CA THR A 69 9.61 1.28 21.92
C THR A 69 9.55 0.00 21.10
N VAL A 70 10.52 -0.89 21.32
CA VAL A 70 10.58 -2.19 20.66
C VAL A 70 9.41 -3.05 21.11
N GLU A 71 9.04 -2.98 22.39
CA GLU A 71 7.94 -3.74 22.99
C GLU A 71 6.59 -3.36 22.38
N ALA A 72 6.28 -2.06 22.32
CA ALA A 72 5.04 -1.57 21.71
C ALA A 72 4.97 -1.92 20.21
N ARG A 73 6.12 -1.88 19.52
CA ARG A 73 6.20 -2.30 18.12
C ARG A 73 5.92 -3.80 17.97
N LEU A 74 6.48 -4.63 18.84
CA LEU A 74 6.30 -6.07 18.82
C LEU A 74 4.84 -6.47 19.05
N GLU A 75 4.14 -5.84 20.00
CA GLU A 75 2.71 -6.09 20.23
C GLU A 75 1.86 -5.75 18.99
N MET A 76 2.13 -4.63 18.33
CA MET A 76 1.41 -4.25 17.10
C MET A 76 1.72 -5.18 15.94
N VAL A 77 2.96 -5.67 15.83
CA VAL A 77 3.34 -6.72 14.88
C VAL A 77 2.57 -8.01 15.17
N GLN A 78 2.49 -8.44 16.43
CA GLN A 78 1.75 -9.65 16.82
C GLN A 78 0.25 -9.55 16.48
N GLN A 79 -0.39 -8.42 16.80
CA GLN A 79 -1.79 -8.17 16.45
C GLN A 79 -2.01 -8.18 14.92
N SER A 80 -1.06 -7.62 14.18
CA SER A 80 -1.10 -7.61 12.73
C SER A 80 -0.90 -9.00 12.14
N ASN A 81 0.00 -9.79 12.70
CA ASN A 81 0.23 -11.18 12.30
C ASN A 81 -1.00 -12.06 12.51
N ALA A 82 -1.76 -11.85 13.60
CA ALA A 82 -3.01 -12.55 13.83
C ALA A 82 -4.04 -12.26 12.72
N LYS A 83 -4.16 -11.01 12.27
CA LYS A 83 -5.02 -10.63 11.13
C LYS A 83 -4.53 -11.21 9.81
N MET A 84 -3.21 -11.22 9.58
CA MET A 84 -2.61 -11.86 8.40
C MET A 84 -2.86 -13.36 8.37
N LYS A 85 -2.87 -14.03 9.53
CA LYS A 85 -3.20 -15.44 9.64
C LYS A 85 -4.65 -15.74 9.25
N LEU A 86 -5.59 -14.87 9.61
CA LEU A 86 -6.98 -14.99 9.15
C LEU A 86 -7.11 -14.88 7.62
N LEU A 87 -6.34 -13.98 7.00
CA LEU A 87 -6.31 -13.87 5.53
C LEU A 87 -5.70 -15.12 4.88
N GLU A 88 -4.62 -15.65 5.46
CA GLU A 88 -3.98 -16.90 5.03
C GLU A 88 -4.94 -18.08 5.12
N ASP A 89 -5.69 -18.22 6.22
CA ASP A 89 -6.66 -19.30 6.39
C ASP A 89 -7.85 -19.15 5.42
N ALA A 90 -8.29 -17.91 5.15
CA ALA A 90 -9.30 -17.62 4.13
C ALA A 90 -8.84 -17.98 2.71
N LEU A 91 -7.55 -17.83 2.41
CA LEU A 91 -6.96 -18.27 1.14
C LEU A 91 -6.92 -19.78 0.99
N ALA A 92 -6.66 -20.51 2.08
CA ALA A 92 -6.61 -21.97 2.05
C ALA A 92 -7.95 -22.60 1.63
N ILE A 93 -9.07 -21.93 1.94
CA ILE A 93 -10.42 -22.37 1.59
C ILE A 93 -10.98 -21.69 0.32
N TRP A 94 -10.21 -20.78 -0.30
CA TRP A 94 -10.71 -19.98 -1.41
C TRP A 94 -10.87 -20.84 -2.69
N PRO A 95 -12.09 -20.95 -3.24
CA PRO A 95 -12.36 -21.77 -4.42
C PRO A 95 -11.95 -21.00 -5.69
N SER A 96 -10.65 -20.93 -5.97
CA SER A 96 -10.15 -20.39 -7.24
C SER A 96 -9.65 -21.50 -8.15
N ASN A 97 -10.25 -21.57 -9.34
CA ASN A 97 -9.86 -22.48 -10.42
C ASN A 97 -8.58 -22.01 -11.15
N SER A 98 -7.90 -20.97 -10.67
CA SER A 98 -6.59 -20.53 -11.17
C SER A 98 -5.77 -19.99 -10.01
N LYS A 99 -4.74 -20.74 -9.63
CA LYS A 99 -4.02 -20.58 -8.36
C LYS A 99 -3.06 -19.39 -8.29
N ASP A 100 -3.08 -18.46 -9.26
CA ASP A 100 -2.01 -17.47 -9.40
C ASP A 100 -2.32 -16.12 -8.73
N LEU A 101 -3.55 -15.60 -8.88
CA LEU A 101 -4.02 -14.34 -8.31
C LEU A 101 -5.46 -14.48 -7.75
N PHE A 102 -5.91 -13.54 -6.91
CA PHE A 102 -7.28 -13.54 -6.38
C PHE A 102 -8.34 -13.36 -7.48
N GLY A 103 -8.05 -12.53 -8.49
CA GLY A 103 -8.86 -12.37 -9.70
C GLY A 103 -8.77 -13.52 -10.69
N GLY A 104 -8.05 -14.59 -10.30
CA GLY A 104 -7.85 -15.77 -11.11
C GLY A 104 -6.70 -15.62 -12.11
N HIS A 105 -7.01 -15.69 -13.41
CA HIS A 105 -6.02 -15.54 -14.49
C HIS A 105 -5.57 -14.09 -14.72
N SER A 106 -6.19 -13.13 -14.03
CA SER A 106 -5.90 -11.70 -14.16
C SER A 106 -6.01 -10.99 -12.82
N VAL A 107 -5.40 -9.81 -12.72
CA VAL A 107 -5.46 -8.98 -11.51
C VAL A 107 -6.91 -8.56 -11.23
N GLY A 108 -7.44 -9.00 -10.09
CA GLY A 108 -8.78 -8.66 -9.61
C GLY A 108 -8.79 -7.57 -8.55
N TYR A 109 -9.98 -7.27 -8.02
CA TYR A 109 -10.14 -6.23 -7.00
C TYR A 109 -9.33 -6.49 -5.72
N LEU A 110 -9.36 -7.73 -5.21
CA LEU A 110 -8.62 -8.09 -4.00
C LEU A 110 -7.10 -8.00 -4.21
N ASP A 111 -6.62 -8.34 -5.41
CA ASP A 111 -5.22 -8.17 -5.77
C ASP A 111 -4.79 -6.70 -5.69
N LEU A 112 -5.60 -5.79 -6.24
CA LEU A 112 -5.34 -4.34 -6.13
C LEU A 112 -5.42 -3.84 -4.69
N ALA A 113 -6.41 -4.34 -3.93
CA ALA A 113 -6.67 -3.89 -2.58
C ALA A 113 -5.50 -4.21 -1.65
N LEU A 114 -5.03 -5.45 -1.68
CA LEU A 114 -3.94 -5.95 -0.86
C LEU A 114 -2.57 -5.59 -1.47
N GLY A 115 -2.42 -5.75 -2.78
CA GLY A 115 -1.16 -5.56 -3.50
C GLY A 115 -0.61 -4.14 -3.37
N SER A 116 -1.49 -3.14 -3.25
CA SER A 116 -1.09 -1.76 -3.01
C SER A 116 -0.30 -1.53 -1.71
N PHE A 117 -0.39 -2.44 -0.73
CA PHE A 117 0.37 -2.37 0.52
C PHE A 117 1.71 -3.10 0.47
N LEU A 118 1.99 -3.90 -0.56
CA LEU A 118 3.22 -4.70 -0.62
C LEU A 118 4.49 -3.83 -0.67
N PHE A 119 4.42 -2.68 -1.36
CA PHE A 119 5.51 -1.71 -1.37
C PHE A 119 5.84 -1.22 0.06
N TRP A 120 4.83 -1.02 0.90
CA TRP A 120 5.04 -0.64 2.31
C TRP A 120 5.64 -1.75 3.14
N PHE A 121 5.21 -2.99 2.94
CA PHE A 121 5.76 -4.13 3.67
C PHE A 121 7.23 -4.35 3.32
N LYS A 122 7.60 -4.21 2.04
CA LYS A 122 9.00 -4.19 1.59
C LYS A 122 9.80 -3.09 2.28
N THR A 123 9.30 -1.85 2.30
CA THR A 123 9.99 -0.74 2.97
C THR A 123 10.12 -0.96 4.49
N LEU A 124 9.10 -1.48 5.16
CA LEU A 124 9.17 -1.79 6.60
C LEU A 124 10.21 -2.88 6.88
N HIS A 125 10.27 -3.94 6.07
CA HIS A 125 11.32 -4.93 6.19
C HIS A 125 12.72 -4.28 6.08
N ASN A 126 12.94 -3.46 5.05
CA ASN A 126 14.25 -2.83 4.82
C ASN A 126 14.68 -1.90 5.96
N ILE A 127 13.75 -1.14 6.56
CA ILE A 127 14.09 -0.11 7.57
C ILE A 127 14.15 -0.69 8.99
N ILE A 128 13.19 -1.55 9.35
CA ILE A 128 13.01 -2.02 10.73
C ILE A 128 13.17 -3.53 10.90
N GLY A 129 13.47 -4.27 9.83
CA GLY A 129 13.68 -5.72 9.87
C GLY A 129 12.42 -6.53 10.18
N VAL A 130 11.23 -5.96 9.94
CA VAL A 130 9.95 -6.61 10.27
C VAL A 130 9.32 -7.21 9.01
N ASP A 131 9.16 -8.53 9.01
CA ASP A 131 8.40 -9.27 8.00
C ASP A 131 6.91 -9.30 8.33
N ILE A 132 6.12 -8.55 7.56
CA ILE A 132 4.66 -8.57 7.67
C ILE A 132 4.05 -9.79 6.95
N ILE A 133 4.62 -10.14 5.80
CA ILE A 133 4.28 -11.36 5.05
C ILE A 133 5.55 -12.21 5.04
N SER A 134 5.47 -13.42 5.59
CA SER A 134 6.62 -14.32 5.70
C SER A 134 6.28 -15.70 5.15
N VAL A 135 7.24 -16.33 4.49
CA VAL A 135 7.11 -17.72 4.01
C VAL A 135 6.83 -18.70 5.15
N SER A 136 7.36 -18.47 6.35
CA SER A 136 7.19 -19.40 7.47
C SER A 136 5.81 -19.31 8.12
N ASN A 137 5.17 -18.14 8.08
CA ASN A 137 3.90 -17.89 8.78
C ASN A 137 2.70 -17.77 7.84
N THR A 138 2.90 -17.20 6.66
CA THR A 138 1.87 -16.91 5.64
C THR A 138 2.37 -17.31 4.25
N PRO A 139 2.63 -18.61 3.99
CA PRO A 139 3.25 -19.09 2.74
C PRO A 139 2.40 -18.83 1.48
N LEU A 140 1.07 -18.96 1.55
CA LEU A 140 0.17 -18.67 0.44
C LEU A 140 0.21 -17.17 0.12
N MET A 141 0.19 -16.32 1.15
CA MET A 141 0.35 -14.89 0.95
C MET A 141 1.72 -14.49 0.43
N SER A 142 2.79 -15.13 0.88
CA SER A 142 4.13 -14.88 0.35
C SER A 142 4.22 -15.25 -1.13
N THR A 143 3.61 -16.38 -1.51
CA THR A 143 3.59 -16.85 -2.91
C THR A 143 2.77 -15.90 -3.79
N TRP A 144 1.58 -15.51 -3.34
CA TRP A 144 0.74 -14.54 -4.03
C TRP A 144 1.43 -13.17 -4.16
N ALA A 145 2.06 -12.67 -3.09
CA ALA A 145 2.73 -11.37 -3.09
C ALA A 145 3.86 -11.34 -4.13
N GLY A 146 4.67 -12.39 -4.20
CA GLY A 146 5.71 -12.53 -5.23
C GLY A 146 5.12 -12.48 -6.64
N ARG A 147 4.06 -13.24 -6.91
CA ARG A 147 3.38 -13.24 -8.22
C ARG A 147 2.78 -11.89 -8.59
N PHE A 148 2.12 -11.23 -7.64
CA PHE A 148 1.52 -9.92 -7.86
C PHE A 148 2.58 -8.87 -8.21
N MET A 149 3.71 -8.85 -7.50
CA MET A 149 4.80 -7.90 -7.75
C MET A 149 5.45 -8.09 -9.13
N GLU A 150 5.37 -9.29 -9.71
CA GLU A 150 5.86 -9.56 -11.07
C GLU A 150 4.96 -9.04 -12.19
N THR A 151 3.70 -8.68 -11.87
CA THR A 151 2.76 -8.15 -12.86
C THR A 151 3.20 -6.79 -13.40
N THR A 152 2.92 -6.53 -14.68
CA THR A 152 3.18 -5.23 -15.31
C THR A 152 2.53 -4.08 -14.53
N ILE A 153 1.31 -4.30 -14.03
CA ILE A 153 0.56 -3.27 -13.31
C ILE A 153 1.25 -2.85 -12.01
N ALA A 154 1.88 -3.79 -11.29
CA ALA A 154 2.59 -3.49 -10.05
C ALA A 154 3.89 -2.72 -10.34
N LYS A 155 4.68 -3.19 -11.31
CA LYS A 155 5.97 -2.58 -11.68
C LYS A 155 5.83 -1.14 -12.16
N GLU A 156 4.79 -0.82 -12.91
CA GLU A 156 4.59 0.53 -13.45
C GLU A 156 4.08 1.55 -12.43
N VAL A 157 3.51 1.09 -11.31
CA VAL A 157 3.07 1.97 -10.23
C VAL A 157 4.03 1.99 -9.04
N GLU A 158 5.09 1.18 -9.07
CA GLU A 158 6.06 1.04 -7.99
C GLU A 158 6.59 2.43 -7.59
N PRO A 159 6.45 2.82 -6.30
CA PRO A 159 7.01 4.07 -5.82
C PRO A 159 8.54 3.99 -5.78
N GLU A 160 9.22 5.13 -5.96
CA GLU A 160 10.66 5.20 -5.72
C GLU A 160 10.99 4.85 -4.26
N GLU A 161 11.98 3.98 -4.06
CA GLU A 161 12.38 3.47 -2.74
C GLU A 161 12.78 4.61 -1.78
N SER A 162 13.57 5.57 -2.26
CA SER A 162 14.00 6.74 -1.48
C SER A 162 12.82 7.57 -0.95
N ARG A 163 11.74 7.70 -1.72
CA ARG A 163 10.54 8.44 -1.34
C ARG A 163 9.74 7.68 -0.27
N MET A 164 9.69 6.36 -0.37
CA MET A 164 9.06 5.50 0.65
C MET A 164 9.82 5.59 1.97
N GLU A 165 11.14 5.47 1.94
CA GLU A 165 12.00 5.59 3.13
C GLU A 165 11.90 6.96 3.77
N GLU A 166 11.95 8.03 2.98
CA GLU A 166 11.80 9.39 3.46
C GLU A 166 10.44 9.57 4.17
N HIS A 167 9.37 9.00 3.63
CA HIS A 167 8.05 9.07 4.26
C HIS A 167 8.02 8.36 5.62
N VAL A 168 8.56 7.15 5.71
CA VAL A 168 8.67 6.40 6.98
C VAL A 168 9.49 7.20 7.99
N ARG A 169 10.64 7.71 7.56
CA ARG A 169 11.56 8.49 8.39
C ARG A 169 10.89 9.77 8.91
N LYS A 170 10.17 10.50 8.06
CA LYS A 170 9.37 11.68 8.47
C LYS A 170 8.28 11.33 9.47
N ALA A 171 7.56 10.21 9.24
CA ALA A 171 6.52 9.75 10.16
C ALA A 171 7.10 9.40 11.55
N TYR A 172 8.27 8.77 11.58
CA TYR A 172 8.99 8.42 12.80
C TYR A 172 9.50 9.65 13.55
N TYR A 173 10.25 10.56 12.89
CA TYR A 173 10.80 11.74 13.55
C TYR A 173 9.74 12.74 14.00
N ARG A 174 8.64 12.89 13.26
CA ARG A 174 7.55 13.78 13.67
C ARG A 174 6.93 13.36 15.00
N ASN A 175 6.86 12.06 15.29
CA ASN A 175 6.41 11.56 16.58
C ASN A 175 7.42 11.83 17.71
N LEU A 176 8.72 11.78 17.42
CA LEU A 176 9.77 12.11 18.39
C LEU A 176 9.78 13.62 18.74
N SER A 177 9.53 14.49 17.76
CA SER A 177 9.50 15.96 17.96
C SER A 177 8.21 16.51 18.58
N SER A 178 7.20 15.67 18.81
CA SER A 178 5.94 16.06 19.47
C SER A 178 5.91 15.78 20.97
N LEU A 179 7.06 15.44 21.55
CA LEU A 179 7.33 15.34 22.99
C LEU A 179 8.03 16.62 23.46
#